data_AF-A0A952FLB9-F1
#
_entry.id   AF-A0A952FLB9-F1
#
_cell.length_a   1.000
_cell.length_b   1.000
_cell.length_c   1.000
_cell.angle_alpha   90.00
_cell.angle_beta   90.00
_cell.angle_gamma   90.00
#
_symmetry.space_group_name_H-M   'P 1'
#
loop_
_entity.id
_entity.type
_entity.pdbx_description
1 polymer ?
#
loop_
_entity_poly.entity_id
_entity_poly.type
_entity_poly.pdbx_seq_one_letter_code
_entity_poly.pdbx_strand_id
1 'polypeptide(L)'
;MRCIRLPLAVTAALLLAGPASAQDMQNLLDQAGKALDQAGEKVQRGYEDTAKAIDQAIANPEDPTHGSLATRLIRSDVLDSAQRPIGEIADFVIAPNGQVLLAIIRIGGTLGVGGRLVAAEYGQLEPVLVKRHPAFVYRGDLGALPDYKVATGG
;
A
#
# COMPACT_ATOMS: atom_id res chain seq x y z
N MET A 1 26.15 65.08 -20.91
CA MET A 1 26.67 64.43 -22.14
C MET A 1 26.05 63.04 -22.26
N ARG A 2 25.38 62.76 -23.39
CA ARG A 2 25.04 61.46 -24.02
C ARG A 2 24.48 60.34 -23.11
N CYS A 3 23.16 60.10 -23.08
CA CYS A 3 22.35 59.31 -24.04
C CYS A 3 22.88 57.88 -24.29
N ILE A 4 22.20 56.86 -23.73
CA ILE A 4 21.90 55.63 -24.47
C ILE A 4 20.42 55.28 -24.26
N ARG A 5 19.66 55.42 -25.35
CA ARG A 5 18.35 54.83 -25.60
C ARG A 5 18.56 53.37 -26.04
N LEU A 6 17.66 52.46 -25.68
CA LEU A 6 16.95 51.60 -26.64
C LEU A 6 15.79 50.83 -25.95
N PRO A 7 14.73 50.43 -26.69
CA PRO A 7 13.35 50.25 -26.22
C PRO A 7 12.85 48.81 -26.49
N LEU A 8 11.52 48.65 -26.61
CA LEU A 8 10.71 47.48 -26.98
C LEU A 8 10.25 46.59 -25.81
N ALA A 9 9.04 46.79 -25.31
CA ALA A 9 7.77 46.31 -25.89
C ALA A 9 7.48 44.85 -25.53
N VAL A 10 7.10 44.61 -24.27
CA VAL A 10 6.16 43.53 -23.95
C VAL A 10 4.77 44.10 -24.19
N THR A 11 4.32 44.02 -25.44
CA THR A 11 2.96 44.38 -25.85
C THR A 11 2.02 43.27 -25.36
N ALA A 12 1.73 43.25 -24.07
CA ALA A 12 0.62 42.47 -23.53
C ALA A 12 -0.66 43.25 -23.82
N ALA A 13 -1.42 42.75 -24.78
CA ALA A 13 -2.71 43.27 -25.18
C ALA A 13 -3.64 43.42 -23.96
N LEU A 14 -4.00 44.66 -23.61
CA LEU A 14 -5.11 44.93 -22.70
C LEU A 14 -5.70 46.33 -22.98
N LEU A 15 -6.28 46.49 -24.16
CA LEU A 15 -7.16 47.62 -24.46
C LEU A 15 -8.58 47.10 -24.41
N LEU A 16 -9.21 47.25 -23.23
CA LEU A 16 -10.63 47.50 -22.97
C LEU A 16 -10.91 47.22 -21.47
N ALA A 17 -10.41 48.09 -20.60
CA ALA A 17 -10.88 48.16 -19.23
C ALA A 17 -10.92 49.63 -18.81
N GLY A 18 -12.03 50.05 -18.18
CA GLY A 18 -12.03 51.26 -17.36
C GLY A 18 -10.96 51.15 -16.24
N PRO A 19 -10.86 52.12 -15.33
CA PRO A 19 -9.89 52.05 -14.25
C PRO A 19 -10.26 50.91 -13.29
N ALA A 20 -9.87 49.68 -13.62
CA ALA A 20 -9.69 48.64 -12.64
C ALA A 20 -8.59 49.17 -11.73
N SER A 21 -8.97 49.50 -10.51
CA SER A 21 -8.07 50.15 -9.58
C SER A 21 -6.90 49.21 -9.30
N ALA A 22 -5.69 49.74 -9.06
CA ALA A 22 -4.56 48.91 -8.65
C ALA A 22 -4.90 48.04 -7.43
N GLN A 23 -5.82 48.52 -6.58
CA GLN A 23 -6.35 47.83 -5.42
C GLN A 23 -7.12 46.55 -5.80
N ASP A 24 -7.87 46.53 -6.89
CA ASP A 24 -8.58 45.34 -7.36
C ASP A 24 -7.60 44.25 -7.81
N MET A 25 -6.49 44.65 -8.45
CA MET A 25 -5.41 43.76 -8.86
C MET A 25 -4.66 43.18 -7.64
N GLN A 26 -4.42 43.99 -6.61
CA GLN A 26 -3.83 43.53 -5.35
C GLN A 26 -4.73 42.52 -4.63
N ASN A 27 -6.04 42.80 -4.55
CA ASN A 27 -7.01 41.92 -3.89
C ASN A 27 -7.12 40.55 -4.58
N LEU A 28 -7.01 40.52 -5.92
CA LEU A 28 -6.98 39.28 -6.71
C LEU A 28 -5.72 38.44 -6.42
N LEU A 29 -4.55 39.09 -6.34
CA LEU A 29 -3.28 38.42 -6.02
C LEU A 29 -3.29 37.84 -4.59
N ASP A 30 -3.86 38.57 -3.62
CA ASP A 30 -4.00 38.10 -2.24
C ASP A 30 -4.97 36.92 -2.13
N GLN A 31 -6.07 36.94 -2.88
CA GLN A 31 -7.01 35.81 -2.94
C GLN A 31 -6.35 34.56 -3.56
N ALA A 32 -5.57 34.75 -4.62
CA ALA A 32 -4.81 33.65 -5.23
C ALA A 32 -3.76 33.07 -4.27
N GLY A 33 -3.03 33.91 -3.52
CA GLY A 33 -2.08 33.48 -2.49
C GLY A 33 -2.74 32.64 -1.40
N LYS A 34 -3.84 33.14 -0.82
CA LYS A 34 -4.60 32.41 0.22
C LYS A 34 -5.17 31.08 -0.29
N ALA A 35 -5.60 31.03 -1.54
CA ALA A 35 -6.10 29.79 -2.14
C ALA A 35 -5.00 28.73 -2.31
N LEU A 36 -3.79 29.16 -2.67
CA LEU A 36 -2.62 28.28 -2.77
C LEU A 36 -2.16 27.76 -1.40
N ASP A 37 -2.15 28.62 -0.37
CA ASP A 37 -1.81 28.23 1.00
C ASP A 37 -2.80 27.20 1.55
N GLN A 38 -4.10 27.45 1.35
CA GLN A 38 -5.16 26.52 1.73
C GLN A 38 -5.06 25.18 0.99
N ALA A 39 -4.68 25.20 -0.29
CA ALA A 39 -4.44 23.97 -1.05
C ALA A 39 -3.24 23.20 -0.48
N GLY A 40 -2.14 23.90 -0.16
CA GLY A 40 -0.95 23.32 0.48
C GLY A 40 -1.28 22.65 1.82
N GLU A 41 -2.03 23.32 2.69
CA GLU A 41 -2.44 22.76 3.99
C GLU A 41 -3.38 21.56 3.86
N LYS A 42 -4.27 21.55 2.87
CA LYS A 42 -5.18 20.40 2.65
C LYS A 42 -4.41 19.18 2.15
N VAL A 43 -3.44 19.37 1.25
CA VAL A 43 -2.57 18.29 0.78
C VAL A 43 -1.72 17.75 1.94
N GLN A 44 -1.12 18.63 2.73
CA GLN A 44 -0.29 18.23 3.87
C GLN A 44 -1.09 17.46 4.93
N ARG A 45 -2.28 17.95 5.30
CA ARG A 45 -3.18 17.26 6.22
C ARG A 45 -3.63 15.90 5.68
N GLY A 46 -3.99 15.83 4.40
CA GLY A 46 -4.40 14.57 3.78
C GLY A 46 -3.30 13.49 3.85
N TYR A 47 -2.04 13.87 3.67
CA TYR A 47 -0.90 12.95 3.83
C TYR A 47 -0.74 12.49 5.29
N GLU A 48 -0.79 13.42 6.24
CA GLU A 48 -0.62 13.12 7.66
C GLU A 48 -1.76 12.26 8.22
N ASP A 49 -3.00 12.50 7.78
CA ASP A 49 -4.17 11.70 8.15
C ASP A 49 -4.07 10.27 7.58
N THR A 50 -3.59 10.14 6.33
CA THR A 50 -3.35 8.84 5.70
C THR A 50 -2.24 8.08 6.44
N ALA A 51 -1.16 8.76 6.83
CA ALA A 51 -0.08 8.14 7.61
C ALA A 51 -0.58 7.62 8.96
N LYS A 52 -1.39 8.42 9.69
CA LYS A 52 -2.02 7.99 10.95
C LYS A 52 -2.95 6.80 10.77
N ALA A 53 -3.73 6.76 9.69
CA ALA A 53 -4.62 5.64 9.40
C ALA A 53 -3.85 4.34 9.10
N ILE A 54 -2.73 4.44 8.36
CA ILE A 54 -1.83 3.31 8.10
C ILE A 54 -1.20 2.81 9.41
N ASP A 55 -0.71 3.73 10.25
CA ASP A 55 -0.13 3.38 11.55
C ASP A 55 -1.17 2.67 12.42
N GLN A 56 -2.40 3.19 12.50
CA GLN A 56 -3.48 2.55 13.26
C GLN A 56 -3.87 1.16 12.72
N ALA A 57 -3.89 0.99 11.40
CA ALA A 57 -4.17 -0.30 10.78
C ALA A 57 -3.07 -1.34 11.04
N ILE A 58 -1.80 -0.92 11.13
CA ILE A 58 -0.64 -1.81 11.30
C ILE A 58 -0.28 -2.05 12.78
N ALA A 59 -0.57 -1.07 13.66
CA ALA A 59 -0.02 -0.97 15.00
C ALA A 59 -0.80 -1.70 16.10
N ASN A 60 -1.92 -2.37 15.80
CA ASN A 60 -2.57 -3.24 16.78
C ASN A 60 -2.39 -4.74 16.46
N PRO A 61 -1.18 -5.31 16.64
CA PRO A 61 -0.91 -6.73 16.41
C PRO A 61 -1.59 -7.65 17.44
N GLU A 62 -2.33 -7.08 18.41
CA GLU A 62 -3.08 -7.81 19.44
C GLU A 62 -4.55 -8.00 19.06
N ASP A 63 -5.01 -7.33 17.99
CA ASP A 63 -6.38 -7.43 17.50
C ASP A 63 -6.38 -8.13 16.12
N PRO A 64 -6.71 -9.43 16.04
CA PRO A 64 -6.76 -10.19 14.79
C PRO A 64 -7.91 -9.77 13.86
N THR A 65 -8.82 -8.90 14.33
CA THR A 65 -9.89 -8.30 13.54
C THR A 65 -9.46 -7.03 12.81
N HIS A 66 -8.26 -6.49 13.09
CA HIS A 66 -7.66 -5.40 12.33
C HIS A 66 -6.82 -5.95 11.17
N GLY A 67 -6.79 -5.21 10.05
CA GLY A 67 -6.11 -5.64 8.83
C GLY A 67 -4.63 -5.94 9.08
N SER A 68 -4.16 -7.11 8.64
CA SER A 68 -2.74 -7.45 8.68
C SER A 68 -2.05 -7.02 7.40
N LEU A 69 -0.77 -6.67 7.49
CA LEU A 69 0.07 -6.48 6.31
C LEU A 69 0.12 -7.81 5.55
N ALA A 70 -0.15 -7.77 4.25
CA ALA A 70 0.00 -8.94 3.38
C ALA A 70 1.41 -9.55 3.51
N THR A 71 2.46 -8.71 3.62
CA THR A 71 3.85 -9.14 3.86
C THR A 71 4.09 -9.83 5.21
N ARG A 72 3.17 -9.72 6.19
CA ARG A 72 3.22 -10.46 7.45
C ARG A 72 2.46 -11.79 7.35
N LEU A 73 1.37 -11.82 6.58
CA LEU A 73 0.61 -13.05 6.32
C LEU A 73 1.36 -13.97 5.35
N ILE A 74 1.92 -13.39 4.29
CA ILE A 74 2.95 -14.02 3.48
C ILE A 74 4.21 -14.09 4.35
N ARG A 75 4.91 -15.23 4.36
CA ARG A 75 6.00 -15.58 5.28
C ARG A 75 5.59 -15.97 6.70
N SER A 76 4.30 -16.09 6.99
CA SER A 76 3.86 -16.64 8.27
C SER A 76 4.11 -18.15 8.31
N ASP A 77 4.41 -18.67 9.50
CA ASP A 77 4.55 -20.10 9.73
C ASP A 77 3.21 -20.83 9.54
N VAL A 78 3.28 -22.00 8.94
CA VAL A 78 2.20 -22.99 8.94
C VAL A 78 2.52 -24.03 9.99
N LEU A 79 1.59 -24.26 10.91
CA LEU A 79 1.74 -25.12 12.07
C LEU A 79 0.87 -26.37 11.94
N ASP A 80 1.33 -27.50 12.49
CA ASP A 80 0.51 -28.68 12.66
C ASP A 80 -0.44 -28.55 13.87
N SER A 81 -1.23 -29.60 14.12
CA SER A 81 -2.14 -29.68 15.27
C SER A 81 -1.42 -29.65 16.64
N ALA A 82 -0.10 -29.89 16.68
CA ALA A 82 0.74 -29.82 17.86
C ALA A 82 1.52 -28.49 17.93
N GLN A 83 1.14 -27.49 17.12
CA GLN A 83 1.79 -26.18 17.00
C GLN A 83 3.28 -26.24 16.59
N ARG A 84 3.67 -27.26 15.84
CA ARG A 84 5.02 -27.37 15.27
C ARG A 84 5.06 -26.81 13.85
N PRO A 85 6.09 -26.04 13.48
CA PRO A 85 6.21 -25.50 12.13
C PRO A 85 6.42 -26.63 11.12
N ILE A 86 5.57 -26.67 10.11
CA ILE A 86 5.58 -27.66 9.02
C ILE A 86 5.80 -27.00 7.64
N GLY A 87 5.74 -25.67 7.57
CA GLY A 87 5.98 -24.91 6.35
C GLY A 87 5.83 -23.41 6.57
N GLU A 88 5.89 -22.66 5.47
CA GLU A 88 5.73 -21.21 5.43
C GLU A 88 4.76 -20.82 4.32
N ILE A 89 3.90 -19.81 4.55
CA ILE A 89 3.04 -19.25 3.50
C ILE A 89 3.93 -18.53 2.47
N ALA A 90 3.93 -19.01 1.23
CA ALA A 90 4.64 -18.40 0.12
C ALA A 90 3.79 -17.33 -0.59
N ASP A 91 2.50 -17.58 -0.77
CA ASP A 91 1.57 -16.65 -1.46
C ASP A 91 0.10 -17.05 -1.23
N PHE A 92 -0.83 -16.21 -1.70
CA PHE A 92 -2.26 -16.47 -1.73
C PHE A 92 -2.83 -16.33 -3.15
N VAL A 93 -3.72 -17.24 -3.54
CA VAL A 93 -4.52 -17.10 -4.76
C VAL A 93 -5.81 -16.40 -4.40
N ILE A 94 -5.99 -15.19 -4.93
CA ILE A 94 -7.14 -14.33 -4.63
C ILE A 94 -8.05 -14.27 -5.86
N ALA A 95 -9.34 -14.49 -5.66
CA ALA A 95 -10.37 -14.36 -6.69
C ALA A 95 -10.61 -12.88 -7.05
N PRO A 96 -11.18 -12.57 -8.23
CA PRO A 96 -11.50 -11.19 -8.63
C PRO A 96 -12.42 -10.44 -7.66
N ASN A 97 -13.20 -11.18 -6.87
CA ASN A 97 -14.09 -10.62 -5.83
C ASN A 97 -13.37 -10.34 -4.50
N GLY A 98 -12.06 -10.54 -4.41
CA GLY A 98 -11.25 -10.32 -3.21
C GLY A 98 -11.23 -11.50 -2.23
N GLN A 99 -11.91 -12.62 -2.51
CA GLN A 99 -11.85 -13.80 -1.64
C GLN A 99 -10.56 -14.60 -1.85
N VAL A 100 -9.92 -15.02 -0.76
CA VAL A 100 -8.77 -15.93 -0.82
C VAL A 100 -9.27 -17.34 -1.11
N LEU A 101 -8.84 -17.92 -2.22
CA LEU A 101 -9.20 -19.27 -2.64
C LEU A 101 -8.22 -20.30 -2.07
N LEU A 102 -6.93 -20.08 -2.32
CA LEU A 102 -5.87 -21.01 -1.98
C LEU A 102 -4.74 -20.28 -1.26
N ALA A 103 -4.09 -20.98 -0.34
CA ALA A 103 -2.81 -20.60 0.20
C ALA A 103 -1.73 -21.49 -0.43
N ILE A 104 -0.68 -20.85 -0.92
CA ILE A 104 0.50 -21.54 -1.43
C ILE A 104 1.48 -21.68 -0.27
N ILE A 105 1.81 -22.92 0.07
CA ILE A 105 2.64 -23.26 1.23
C ILE A 105 3.95 -23.84 0.73
N ARG A 106 5.06 -23.32 1.22
CA ARG A 106 6.39 -23.88 1.01
C ARG A 106 6.66 -24.91 2.10
N ILE A 107 6.93 -26.16 1.68
CA ILE A 107 7.32 -27.25 2.58
C ILE A 107 8.75 -27.70 2.26
N GLY A 108 9.56 -27.83 3.31
CA GLY A 108 10.97 -28.22 3.21
C GLY A 108 11.89 -27.12 2.67
N GLY A 109 13.21 -27.36 2.75
CA GLY A 109 14.25 -26.44 2.26
C GLY A 109 14.84 -25.54 3.35
N THR A 110 15.46 -26.13 4.37
CA THR A 110 16.36 -25.38 5.25
C THR A 110 17.56 -24.94 4.42
N LEU A 111 17.72 -23.63 4.15
CA LEU A 111 18.83 -23.02 3.39
C LEU A 111 18.72 -22.99 1.85
N GLY A 112 17.58 -22.54 1.31
CA GLY A 112 17.54 -21.92 -0.02
C GLY A 112 17.63 -22.87 -1.23
N VAL A 113 17.67 -24.18 -1.02
CA VAL A 113 17.64 -25.18 -2.10
C VAL A 113 16.68 -26.31 -1.70
N GLY A 114 15.70 -26.61 -2.56
CA GLY A 114 14.90 -27.84 -2.45
C GLY A 114 13.58 -27.78 -1.67
N GLY A 115 12.98 -26.58 -1.49
CA GLY A 115 11.60 -26.49 -1.01
C GLY A 115 10.60 -26.69 -2.15
N ARG A 116 9.56 -27.51 -1.95
CA ARG A 116 8.44 -27.62 -2.90
C ARG A 116 7.30 -26.71 -2.46
N LEU A 117 6.51 -26.25 -3.43
CA LEU A 117 5.32 -25.45 -3.20
C LEU A 117 4.10 -26.35 -3.34
N VAL A 118 3.19 -26.30 -2.37
CA VAL A 118 1.91 -27.00 -2.40
C VAL A 118 0.77 -26.02 -2.27
N ALA A 119 -0.39 -26.36 -2.81
CA ALA A 119 -1.59 -25.53 -2.70
C ALA A 119 -2.58 -26.15 -1.71
N ALA A 120 -2.99 -25.38 -0.70
CA ALA A 120 -4.05 -25.72 0.24
C ALA A 120 -5.25 -24.80 0.06
N GLU A 121 -6.45 -25.31 0.28
CA GLU A 121 -7.65 -24.46 0.37
C GLU A 121 -7.56 -23.55 1.58
N TYR A 122 -7.83 -22.26 1.40
CA TYR A 122 -7.73 -21.29 2.50
C TYR A 122 -8.69 -21.61 3.66
N GLY A 123 -9.86 -22.18 3.37
CA GLY A 123 -10.84 -22.60 4.39
C GLY A 123 -10.37 -23.74 5.29
N GLN A 124 -9.27 -24.43 4.95
CA GLN A 124 -8.66 -25.47 5.79
C GLN A 124 -7.56 -24.92 6.71
N LEU A 125 -7.22 -23.64 6.57
CA LEU A 125 -6.24 -22.95 7.39
C LEU A 125 -6.94 -22.17 8.49
N GLU A 126 -6.55 -22.43 9.73
CA GLU A 126 -7.03 -21.71 10.89
C GLU A 126 -6.04 -20.59 11.24
N PRO A 127 -6.39 -19.31 11.06
CA PRO A 127 -5.51 -18.20 11.42
C PRO A 127 -5.35 -18.15 12.95
N VAL A 128 -4.10 -18.07 13.41
CA VAL A 128 -3.74 -17.98 14.82
C VAL A 128 -2.67 -16.91 15.04
N LEU A 129 -2.61 -16.35 16.25
CA LEU A 129 -1.54 -15.43 16.66
C LEU A 129 -0.56 -16.17 17.57
N VAL A 130 0.69 -16.30 17.14
CA VAL A 130 1.77 -16.93 17.91
C VAL A 130 2.83 -15.89 18.20
N LYS A 131 3.03 -15.56 19.49
CA LYS A 131 3.99 -14.52 19.92
C LYS A 131 3.85 -13.20 19.13
N ARG A 132 2.61 -12.73 18.93
CA ARG A 132 2.27 -11.52 18.15
C ARG A 132 2.65 -11.57 16.66
N HIS A 133 2.91 -12.76 16.12
CA HIS A 133 3.07 -13.00 14.69
C HIS A 133 1.87 -13.81 14.18
N PRO A 134 1.27 -13.45 13.04
CA PRO A 134 0.27 -14.29 12.42
C PRO A 134 0.91 -15.62 12.01
N ALA A 135 0.16 -16.69 12.18
CA ALA A 135 0.48 -18.04 11.72
C ALA A 135 -0.82 -18.74 11.31
N PHE A 136 -0.71 -19.86 10.61
CA PHE A 136 -1.87 -20.66 10.22
C PHE A 136 -1.71 -22.09 10.71
N VAL A 137 -2.73 -22.65 11.34
CA VAL A 137 -2.76 -24.07 11.68
C VAL A 137 -3.39 -24.84 10.52
N TYR A 138 -2.71 -25.88 10.07
CA TYR A 138 -3.22 -26.85 9.13
C TYR A 138 -3.27 -28.23 9.79
N ARG A 139 -4.45 -28.87 9.75
CA ARG A 139 -4.67 -30.17 10.43
C ARG A 139 -4.53 -31.38 9.51
N GLY A 140 -4.33 -31.15 8.21
CA GLY A 140 -4.10 -32.22 7.22
C GLY A 140 -2.63 -32.55 7.03
N ASP A 141 -2.36 -33.40 6.05
CA ASP A 141 -0.99 -33.68 5.58
C ASP A 141 -0.63 -32.78 4.40
N LEU A 142 0.37 -31.91 4.57
CA LEU A 142 0.86 -31.03 3.50
C LEU A 142 1.57 -31.82 2.39
N GLY A 143 2.11 -33.01 2.69
CA GLY A 143 2.77 -33.85 1.69
C GLY A 143 1.81 -34.47 0.68
N ALA A 144 0.54 -34.65 1.06
CA ALA A 144 -0.52 -35.17 0.20
C ALA A 144 -1.13 -34.10 -0.72
N LEU A 145 -0.79 -32.82 -0.51
CA LEU A 145 -1.34 -31.73 -1.30
C LEU A 145 -0.72 -31.67 -2.70
N PRO A 146 -1.50 -31.21 -3.70
CA PRO A 146 -1.02 -31.06 -5.05
C PRO A 146 0.13 -30.05 -5.12
N ASP A 147 1.10 -30.36 -5.98
CA ASP A 147 2.17 -29.43 -6.31
C ASP A 147 1.61 -28.14 -6.92
N TYR A 148 2.00 -27.01 -6.36
CA TYR A 148 1.83 -25.73 -7.01
C TYR A 148 2.96 -25.50 -8.01
N LYS A 149 2.62 -25.59 -9.29
CA LYS A 149 3.50 -25.18 -10.37
C LYS A 149 3.17 -23.74 -10.73
N VAL A 150 4.14 -22.85 -10.54
CA VAL A 150 4.04 -21.50 -11.07
C VAL A 150 3.90 -21.63 -12.59
N ALA A 151 2.80 -21.11 -13.14
CA ALA A 151 2.69 -20.97 -14.59
C ALA A 151 3.77 -19.98 -15.04
N THR A 152 4.92 -20.51 -15.46
CA THR A 152 5.93 -19.72 -16.15
C THR A 152 5.32 -19.38 -17.51
N GLY A 153 4.66 -18.23 -17.60
CA GLY A 153 4.10 -17.74 -18.85
C GLY A 153 5.20 -17.63 -19.90
N GLY A 154 4.94 -18.19 -21.09
CA GLY A 154 5.70 -17.93 -22.30
C GLY A 154 5.25 -16.65 -23.00
#